data_AF-A0A7Y4Z929-F1
#
_entry.id   AF-A0A7Y4Z929-F1
#
_cell.length_a   1.000
_cell.length_b   1.000
_cell.length_c   1.000
_cell.angle_alpha   90.00
_cell.angle_beta   90.00
_cell.angle_gamma   90.00
#
_symmetry.space_group_name_H-M   'P 1'
#
loop_
_entity.id
_entity.type
_entity.pdbx_description
1 polymer ?
#
loop_
_entity_poly.entity_id
_entity_poly.type
_entity_poly.pdbx_seq_one_letter_code
_entity_poly.pdbx_strand_id
1 'polypeptide(L)'
;MKQTATAIILALFAVIQANADPPTRVVSTGQQANRDNEKLTILQTEYNEQRQLAAQLQQQRAVDLQGSNTEALAKTEARLEEVNGNMTQLQQEINLAQGQPAVIKPVAVRLTPARATEETKTTQRETETTPDPTGQWWDLYNQKRKK
;
A
#
# COMPACT_ATOMS: atom_id res chain seq x y z
N MET A 1 30.14 -51.93 56.03
CA MET A 1 30.47 -50.65 55.36
C MET A 1 29.36 -50.34 54.37
N LYS A 2 28.61 -49.26 54.61
CA LYS A 2 27.34 -48.96 53.91
C LYS A 2 27.61 -48.05 52.71
N GLN A 3 27.15 -48.46 51.53
CA GLN A 3 27.11 -47.62 50.32
C GLN A 3 25.95 -46.62 50.45
N THR A 4 26.19 -45.35 50.15
CA THR A 4 25.16 -44.32 50.05
C THR A 4 25.18 -43.77 48.62
N ALA A 5 24.11 -44.04 47.88
CA ALA A 5 23.86 -43.49 46.56
C ALA A 5 23.37 -42.06 46.71
N THR A 6 24.04 -41.11 46.06
CA THR A 6 23.63 -39.70 46.02
C THR A 6 22.91 -39.45 44.70
N ALA A 7 21.61 -39.14 44.77
CA ALA A 7 20.81 -38.77 43.61
C ALA A 7 21.01 -37.29 43.29
N ILE A 8 21.38 -36.97 42.04
CA ILE A 8 21.50 -35.61 41.53
C ILE A 8 20.14 -35.19 40.97
N ILE A 9 19.50 -34.20 41.59
CA ILE A 9 18.27 -33.59 41.12
C ILE A 9 18.65 -32.48 40.13
N LEU A 10 18.37 -32.69 38.83
CA LEU A 10 18.42 -31.63 37.82
C LEU A 10 17.20 -30.72 37.98
N ALA A 11 17.42 -29.47 38.41
CA ALA A 11 16.41 -28.42 38.34
C ALA A 11 16.42 -27.81 36.93
N LEU A 12 15.35 -28.04 36.15
CA LEU A 12 15.08 -27.29 34.92
C LEU A 12 14.69 -25.85 35.29
N PHE A 13 15.58 -24.89 35.01
CA PHE A 13 15.21 -23.48 35.00
C PHE A 13 14.48 -23.19 33.68
N ALA A 14 13.18 -22.91 33.76
CA ALA A 14 12.42 -22.35 32.65
C ALA A 14 12.94 -20.93 32.38
N VAL A 15 13.64 -20.75 31.26
CA VAL A 15 14.00 -19.42 30.75
C VAL A 15 12.73 -18.80 30.22
N ILE A 16 12.11 -17.92 31.01
CA ILE A 16 11.08 -17.01 30.53
C ILE A 16 11.81 -16.04 29.60
N GLN A 17 11.70 -16.24 28.28
CA GLN A 17 12.07 -15.20 27.33
C GLN A 17 11.10 -14.03 27.55
N ALA A 18 11.57 -13.02 28.26
CA ALA A 18 10.94 -11.72 28.22
C ALA A 18 11.00 -11.26 26.75
N ASN A 19 9.86 -11.34 26.06
CA ASN A 19 9.67 -10.61 24.82
C ASN A 19 9.76 -9.14 25.19
N ALA A 20 10.95 -8.56 25.06
CA ALA A 20 11.12 -7.12 25.10
C ALA A 20 10.24 -6.55 24.00
N ASP A 21 9.18 -5.84 24.39
CA ASP A 21 8.37 -5.06 23.47
C ASP A 21 9.35 -4.19 22.64
N PRO A 22 9.37 -4.31 21.30
CA PRO A 22 10.27 -3.49 20.51
C PRO A 22 9.97 -2.03 20.84
N PRO A 23 10.99 -1.21 21.14
CA PRO A 23 10.76 0.17 21.51
C PRO A 23 9.93 0.83 20.42
N THR A 24 8.79 1.40 20.80
CA THR A 24 7.92 2.12 19.88
C THR A 24 8.73 3.27 19.29
N ARG A 25 9.20 3.12 18.05
CA ARG A 25 9.91 4.18 17.34
C ARG A 25 8.89 5.23 16.92
N VAL A 26 8.76 6.27 17.74
CA VAL A 26 8.04 7.48 17.35
C VAL A 26 8.90 8.20 16.33
N VAL A 27 8.50 8.14 15.06
CA VAL A 27 9.11 8.93 13.98
C VAL A 27 8.62 10.36 14.14
N SER A 28 9.53 11.33 14.12
CA SER A 28 9.12 12.74 14.20
C SER A 28 8.39 13.15 12.91
N THR A 29 7.53 14.16 13.00
CA THR A 29 6.83 14.71 11.82
C THR A 29 7.81 15.15 10.73
N GLY A 30 8.96 15.73 11.10
CA GLY A 30 10.02 16.09 10.15
C GLY A 30 10.68 14.88 9.48
N GLN A 31 10.91 13.78 10.22
CA GLN A 31 11.43 12.55 9.63
C GLN A 31 10.43 11.89 8.68
N GLN A 32 9.13 11.95 9.01
CA GLN A 32 8.08 11.44 8.13
C GLN A 32 7.99 12.25 6.84
N ALA A 33 7.99 13.59 6.94
CA ALA A 33 7.97 14.48 5.78
C ALA A 33 9.17 14.25 4.84
N ASN A 34 10.37 14.02 5.39
CA ASN A 34 11.54 13.70 4.57
C ASN A 34 11.36 12.38 3.81
N ARG A 35 10.85 11.34 4.46
CA ARG A 35 10.58 10.04 3.80
C ARG A 35 9.52 10.16 2.71
N ASP A 36 8.50 10.96 2.94
CA ASP A 36 7.43 11.19 1.96
C ASP A 36 7.98 11.93 0.73
N ASN A 37 8.84 12.92 0.93
CA ASN A 37 9.54 13.64 -0.14
C ASN A 37 10.51 12.73 -0.93
N GLU A 38 11.27 11.88 -0.23
CA GLU A 38 12.15 10.89 -0.85
C GLU A 38 11.35 9.91 -1.72
N LYS A 39 10.24 9.39 -1.18
CA LYS A 39 9.34 8.51 -1.92
C LYS A 39 8.79 9.19 -3.17
N LEU A 40 8.33 10.43 -3.04
CA LEU A 40 7.82 11.18 -4.19
C LEU A 40 8.89 11.38 -5.27
N THR A 41 10.12 11.67 -4.87
CA THR A 41 11.26 11.83 -5.79
C THR A 41 11.56 10.53 -6.54
N ILE A 42 11.54 9.40 -5.82
CA ILE A 42 11.75 8.07 -6.42
C ILE A 42 10.65 7.77 -7.44
N LEU A 43 9.38 7.94 -7.06
CA LEU A 43 8.24 7.69 -7.95
C LEU A 43 8.29 8.56 -9.22
N GLN A 44 8.64 9.83 -9.08
CA GLN A 44 8.81 10.73 -10.23
C GLN A 44 9.96 10.32 -11.14
N THR A 45 11.05 9.83 -10.57
CA THR A 45 12.21 9.33 -11.32
C THR A 45 11.80 8.09 -12.12
N GLU A 46 11.19 7.11 -11.46
CA GLU A 46 10.73 5.87 -12.10
C GLU A 46 9.69 6.14 -13.20
N TYR A 47 8.76 7.06 -12.96
CA TYR A 47 7.79 7.47 -13.99
C TYR A 47 8.49 8.04 -15.23
N ASN A 48 9.52 8.87 -15.03
CA ASN A 48 10.29 9.43 -16.14
C ASN A 48 11.09 8.36 -16.90
N GLU A 49 11.64 7.37 -16.22
CA GLU A 49 12.31 6.22 -16.84
C GLU A 49 11.33 5.40 -17.69
N GLN A 50 10.14 5.08 -17.16
CA GLN A 50 9.10 4.37 -17.91
C GLN A 50 8.66 5.18 -19.14
N ARG A 51 8.54 6.51 -19.01
CA ARG A 51 8.20 7.39 -20.14
C ARG A 51 9.28 7.37 -21.24
N GLN A 52 10.56 7.35 -20.86
CA GLN A 52 11.67 7.24 -21.81
C GLN A 52 11.65 5.88 -22.52
N LEU A 53 11.41 4.79 -21.77
CA LEU A 53 11.28 3.45 -22.33
C LEU A 53 10.11 3.36 -23.31
N ALA A 54 8.95 3.93 -22.96
CA ALA A 54 7.80 3.99 -23.87
C ALA A 54 8.14 4.71 -25.18
N ALA A 55 8.86 5.84 -25.12
CA ALA A 55 9.29 6.57 -26.31
C ALA A 55 10.24 5.75 -27.19
N GLN A 56 11.18 5.00 -26.59
CA GLN A 56 12.07 4.10 -27.33
C GLN A 56 11.29 2.96 -27.99
N LEU A 57 10.33 2.35 -27.29
CA LEU A 57 9.50 1.29 -27.84
C LEU A 57 8.59 1.79 -28.97
N GLN A 58 8.11 3.04 -28.91
CA GLN A 58 7.38 3.65 -30.04
C GLN A 58 8.27 3.82 -31.28
N GLN A 59 9.55 4.18 -31.09
CA GLN A 59 10.51 4.23 -32.20
C GLN A 59 10.76 2.83 -32.76
N GLN A 60 10.94 1.83 -31.90
CA GLN A 60 11.10 0.44 -32.31
C GLN A 60 9.88 -0.08 -33.08
N ARG A 61 8.67 0.26 -32.62
CA ARG A 61 7.42 -0.09 -33.30
C ARG A 61 7.38 0.44 -34.73
N ALA A 62 7.85 1.67 -34.94
CA ALA A 62 7.93 2.25 -36.29
C ALA A 62 8.94 1.48 -37.17
N VAL A 63 10.07 1.05 -36.61
CA VAL A 63 11.06 0.22 -37.31
C VAL A 63 10.49 -1.16 -37.66
N ASP A 64 9.82 -1.81 -36.71
CA ASP A 64 9.22 -3.14 -36.90
C ASP A 64 8.11 -3.12 -37.97
N LEU A 65 7.32 -2.04 -37.99
CA LEU A 65 6.32 -1.79 -39.03
C LEU A 65 6.95 -1.61 -40.42
N GLN A 66 8.02 -0.83 -40.52
CA GLN A 66 8.75 -0.62 -41.79
C GLN A 66 9.40 -1.92 -42.28
N GLY A 67 9.95 -2.71 -41.36
CA GLY A 67 10.56 -4.00 -41.66
C GLY A 67 9.56 -5.13 -41.92
N SER A 68 8.24 -4.88 -41.78
CA SER A 68 7.19 -5.91 -41.87
C SER A 68 7.43 -7.12 -40.94
N ASN A 69 8.11 -6.91 -39.81
CA ASN A 69 8.45 -7.97 -38.87
C ASN A 69 7.31 -8.11 -37.84
N THR A 70 6.31 -8.93 -38.19
CA THR A 70 5.08 -9.08 -37.40
C THR A 70 5.30 -9.65 -36.01
N GLU A 71 6.29 -10.54 -35.83
CA GLU A 71 6.60 -11.11 -34.52
C GLU A 71 7.28 -10.08 -33.60
N ALA A 72 8.28 -9.35 -34.12
CA ALA A 72 8.92 -8.26 -33.37
C ALA A 72 7.92 -7.17 -33.02
N LEU A 73 7.04 -6.80 -33.96
CA LEU A 73 5.98 -5.83 -33.74
C LEU A 73 5.06 -6.26 -32.59
N ALA A 74 4.60 -7.51 -32.57
CA ALA A 74 3.73 -8.01 -31.51
C ALA A 74 4.41 -7.96 -30.13
N LYS A 75 5.71 -8.28 -30.06
CA LYS A 75 6.51 -8.16 -28.82
C LYS A 75 6.65 -6.71 -28.37
N THR A 76 6.94 -5.81 -29.30
CA THR A 76 7.06 -4.37 -29.03
C THR A 76 5.73 -3.80 -28.54
N GLU A 77 4.60 -4.20 -29.13
CA GLU A 77 3.27 -3.77 -28.72
C GLU A 77 2.87 -4.31 -27.34
N ALA A 78 3.12 -5.59 -27.06
CA ALA A 78 2.90 -6.15 -25.72
C ALA A 78 3.74 -5.42 -24.65
N ARG A 79 4.99 -5.10 -24.96
CA ARG A 79 5.86 -4.36 -24.04
C ARG A 79 5.38 -2.92 -23.84
N LEU A 80 4.86 -2.26 -24.88
CA LEU A 80 4.25 -0.94 -24.78
C LEU A 80 3.03 -0.94 -23.86
N GLU A 81 2.17 -1.96 -23.96
CA GLU A 81 1.01 -2.11 -23.09
C GLU A 81 1.44 -2.22 -21.62
N GLU A 82 2.42 -3.06 -21.32
CA GLU A 82 2.98 -3.23 -19.97
C GLU A 82 3.53 -1.90 -19.42
N VAL A 83 4.39 -1.22 -20.20
CA VAL A 83 4.99 0.05 -19.78
C VAL A 83 3.93 1.12 -19.54
N ASN A 84 2.89 1.21 -20.38
CA ASN A 84 1.79 2.14 -20.18
C ASN A 84 0.97 1.81 -18.92
N GLY A 85 0.79 0.52 -18.61
CA GLY A 85 0.20 0.06 -17.35
C GLY A 85 1.01 0.53 -16.14
N ASN A 86 2.33 0.31 -16.16
CA ASN A 86 3.25 0.74 -15.11
C ASN A 86 3.23 2.26 -14.92
N MET A 87 3.26 3.03 -16.02
CA MET A 87 3.15 4.50 -15.96
C MET A 87 1.83 4.95 -15.32
N THR A 88 0.72 4.28 -15.63
CA THR A 88 -0.58 4.59 -15.05
C THR A 88 -0.58 4.33 -13.54
N GLN A 89 -0.02 3.21 -13.10
CA GLN A 89 0.11 2.89 -11.69
C GLN A 89 1.01 3.90 -10.96
N LEU A 90 2.20 4.19 -11.49
CA LEU A 90 3.12 5.16 -10.91
C LEU A 90 2.48 6.55 -10.79
N GLN A 91 1.72 6.97 -11.81
CA GLN A 91 0.99 8.24 -11.74
C GLN A 91 -0.06 8.26 -10.63
N GLN A 92 -0.77 7.15 -10.40
CA GLN A 92 -1.71 7.02 -9.29
C GLN A 92 -0.98 7.12 -7.94
N GLU A 93 0.17 6.46 -7.80
CA GLU A 93 0.98 6.51 -6.58
C GLU A 93 1.54 7.91 -6.31
N ILE A 94 1.97 8.62 -7.37
CA ILE A 94 2.39 10.03 -7.29
C ILE A 94 1.23 10.90 -6.82
N ASN A 95 0.05 10.75 -7.42
CA ASN A 95 -1.13 11.53 -7.05
C ASN A 95 -1.50 11.31 -5.57
N LEU A 96 -1.47 10.05 -5.11
CA LEU A 96 -1.70 9.70 -3.70
C LEU A 96 -0.65 10.30 -2.78
N ALA A 97 0.65 10.23 -3.14
CA ALA A 97 1.74 10.81 -2.36
C ALA A 97 1.66 12.34 -2.27
N GLN A 98 1.06 12.99 -3.29
CA GLN A 98 0.80 14.43 -3.30
C GLN A 98 -0.50 14.84 -2.59
N GLY A 99 -1.25 13.88 -2.02
CA GLY A 99 -2.54 14.15 -1.39
C GLY A 99 -3.63 14.55 -2.38
N GLN A 100 -3.46 14.27 -3.67
CA GLN A 100 -4.52 14.46 -4.64
C GLN A 100 -5.61 13.40 -4.40
N PRO A 101 -6.90 13.78 -4.47
CA PRO A 101 -7.97 12.81 -4.33
C PRO A 101 -7.81 11.77 -5.45
N ALA A 102 -7.69 10.50 -5.06
CA ALA A 102 -7.72 9.42 -6.02
C ALA A 102 -9.00 9.59 -6.86
N VAL A 103 -8.85 9.60 -8.19
CA VAL A 103 -10.00 9.49 -9.10
C VAL A 103 -10.50 8.05 -8.97
N ILE A 104 -11.17 7.77 -7.84
CA ILE A 104 -11.85 6.51 -7.60
C ILE A 104 -13.03 6.55 -8.54
N LYS A 105 -12.94 5.87 -9.69
CA LYS A 105 -14.15 5.44 -10.39
C LYS A 105 -14.89 4.56 -9.39
N PRO A 106 -16.07 4.95 -8.87
CA PRO A 106 -16.77 4.12 -7.92
C PRO A 106 -17.16 2.84 -8.64
N VAL A 107 -16.45 1.75 -8.35
CA VAL A 107 -16.96 0.41 -8.61
C VAL A 107 -18.11 0.28 -7.62
N ALA A 108 -19.32 0.53 -8.10
CA ALA A 108 -20.52 0.26 -7.35
C ALA A 108 -20.60 -1.26 -7.15
N VAL A 109 -19.99 -1.74 -6.06
CA VAL A 109 -20.26 -3.06 -5.55
C VAL A 109 -21.71 -3.00 -5.04
N ARG A 110 -22.64 -3.40 -5.90
CA ARG A 110 -24.00 -3.74 -5.50
C ARG A 110 -23.89 -4.88 -4.49
N LEU A 111 -23.88 -4.54 -3.21
CA LEU A 111 -24.23 -5.49 -2.17
C LEU A 111 -25.68 -5.89 -2.44
N THR A 112 -25.88 -7.10 -2.95
CA THR A 112 -27.20 -7.70 -3.10
C THR A 112 -27.88 -7.62 -1.73
N PRO A 113 -29.00 -6.89 -1.57
CA PRO A 113 -29.65 -6.79 -0.27
C PRO A 113 -30.16 -8.17 0.12
N ALA A 114 -29.63 -8.69 1.23
CA ALA A 114 -30.25 -9.79 1.94
C ALA A 114 -31.60 -9.27 2.46
N ARG A 115 -32.65 -9.77 1.78
CA ARG A 115 -34.04 -9.93 2.18
C ARG A 115 -34.45 -9.30 3.52
N ALA A 116 -35.40 -8.37 3.41
CA ALA A 116 -36.09 -7.65 4.46
C ALA A 116 -36.64 -8.52 5.60
N THR A 117 -36.54 -7.98 6.82
CA THR A 117 -37.63 -7.98 7.81
C THR A 117 -37.61 -6.64 8.55
N GLU A 118 -38.79 -6.07 8.70
CA GLU A 118 -39.19 -4.77 9.30
C GLU A 118 -38.77 -4.72 10.80
N GLU A 119 -38.53 -3.58 11.46
CA GLU A 119 -39.52 -2.57 11.90
C GLU A 119 -38.84 -1.26 12.40
N THR A 120 -39.42 -0.13 12.01
CA THR A 120 -39.61 1.17 12.70
C THR A 120 -38.77 1.57 13.94
N LYS A 121 -38.09 2.74 13.89
CA LYS A 121 -38.58 4.03 14.45
C LYS A 121 -37.46 5.10 14.53
N THR A 122 -37.80 6.28 14.04
CA THR A 122 -37.03 7.54 13.93
C THR A 122 -36.53 8.09 15.27
N THR A 123 -35.27 8.54 15.34
CA THR A 123 -34.84 9.75 16.06
C THR A 123 -33.52 10.23 15.46
N GLN A 124 -33.57 11.35 14.73
CA GLN A 124 -32.40 12.14 14.32
C GLN A 124 -31.76 12.79 15.56
N ARG A 125 -30.44 12.73 15.65
CA ARG A 125 -29.64 13.81 16.24
C ARG A 125 -28.32 13.92 15.49
N GLU A 126 -28.22 14.99 14.70
CA GLU A 126 -26.99 15.58 14.19
C GLU A 126 -25.90 15.62 15.27
N THR A 127 -24.74 15.05 14.94
CA THR A 127 -23.51 15.80 14.63
C THR A 127 -22.47 14.76 14.20
N GLU A 128 -22.53 14.32 12.94
CA GLU A 128 -21.41 13.58 12.36
C GLU A 128 -20.55 14.60 11.61
N THR A 129 -19.60 15.18 12.35
CA THR A 129 -18.48 15.93 11.79
C THR A 129 -17.93 15.14 10.62
N THR A 130 -18.08 15.71 9.43
CA THR A 130 -17.47 15.23 8.19
C THR A 130 -15.98 15.03 8.48
N PRO A 131 -15.41 13.82 8.34
CA PRO A 131 -13.98 13.66 8.50
C PRO A 131 -13.32 14.47 7.40
N ASP A 132 -12.59 15.49 7.82
CA ASP A 132 -11.75 16.32 6.98
C ASP A 132 -10.82 15.39 6.16
N PRO A 133 -10.96 15.34 4.82
CA PRO A 133 -10.17 14.44 3.98
C PRO A 133 -8.68 14.83 3.94
N THR A 134 -8.29 15.88 4.66
CA THR A 134 -6.93 16.43 4.71
C THR A 134 -6.10 15.91 5.89
N GLY A 135 -6.64 14.97 6.69
CA GLY A 135 -5.90 14.33 7.78
C GLY A 135 -4.82 13.36 7.27
N GLN A 136 -3.64 13.38 7.91
CA GLN A 136 -2.57 12.41 7.61
C GLN A 136 -3.13 10.99 7.71
N TRP A 137 -2.80 10.11 6.76
CA TRP A 137 -3.44 8.80 6.57
C TRP A 137 -3.43 7.88 7.82
N TRP A 138 -2.51 8.09 8.76
CA TRP A 138 -2.44 7.33 10.02
C TRP A 138 -3.41 7.82 11.09
N ASP A 139 -3.96 9.03 10.96
CA ASP A 139 -4.88 9.62 11.93
C ASP A 139 -6.24 8.89 11.98
N LEU A 140 -6.62 8.25 10.85
CA LEU A 140 -7.78 7.36 10.75
C LEU A 140 -7.73 6.17 11.74
N TYR A 141 -6.52 5.71 12.11
CA TYR A 141 -6.35 4.60 13.03
C TYR A 141 -6.38 5.02 14.50
N ASN A 142 -6.04 6.28 14.80
CA ASN A 142 -6.02 6.81 16.16
C ASN A 142 -7.38 7.31 16.64
N GLN A 143 -8.28 7.66 15.72
CA GLN A 143 -9.63 8.12 16.08
C GLN A 143 -10.45 7.07 16.85
N LYS A 144 -10.20 5.77 16.63
CA LYS A 144 -10.94 4.68 17.32
C LYS A 144 -10.57 4.45 18.78
N ARG A 145 -9.52 5.11 19.31
CA ARG A 145 -9.03 4.90 20.68
C ARG A 145 -9.50 5.94 21.69
N LYS A 146 -10.31 6.93 21.28
CA LYS A 146 -10.92 7.89 22.20
C LYS A 146 -12.36 7.48 22.52
N LYS A 147 -12.53 6.48 23.38
CA LYS A 147 -13.75 6.26 24.18
C LYS A 147 -13.35 5.76 25.55
#